data_AF-A0A348N3W4-F1
#
_entry.id   AF-A0A348N3W4-F1
#
_cell.length_a   1.000
_cell.length_b   1.000
_cell.length_c   1.000
_cell.angle_alpha   90.00
_cell.angle_beta   90.00
_cell.angle_gamma   90.00
#
_symmetry.space_group_name_H-M   'P 1'
#
loop_
_entity.id
_entity.type
_entity.pdbx_description
1 polymer ?
#
loop_
_entity_poly.entity_id
_entity_poly.type
_entity_poly.pdbx_seq_one_letter_code
_entity_poly.pdbx_strand_id
1 'polypeptide(L)'
;MSDKSIKQIQDEYRETSENMLPAFIEEYIRDGRPGVSKIISQAQKKIMKLQNERARVLKMTEFEKKYSDYEYICGIDEVGRGPLAGPTVAGAVILPKDCIIYYINDSKKLSEKRREELYDEIMDKAIACSVGIVGVESINQTDNISLSVHEAMRQAIDKLDVKPDLLLVDAVKIPEVTIKQVPIIKGDA
;
A
#
# COMPACT_ATOMS: atom_id res chain seq x y z
N MET A 1 -1.36 -10.13 42.57
CA MET A 1 -0.62 -9.03 41.92
C MET A 1 0.64 -9.65 41.34
N SER A 2 1.06 -9.27 40.13
CA SER A 2 2.27 -9.84 39.52
C SER A 2 3.51 -9.45 40.35
N ASP A 3 4.32 -10.44 40.74
CA ASP A 3 5.58 -10.24 41.48
C ASP A 3 6.68 -9.60 40.62
N LYS A 4 6.44 -9.42 39.31
CA LYS A 4 7.38 -8.78 38.40
C LYS A 4 7.57 -7.31 38.75
N SER A 5 8.83 -6.87 38.73
CA SER A 5 9.19 -5.46 38.82
C SER A 5 8.69 -4.68 37.59
N ILE A 6 8.51 -3.37 37.73
CA ILE A 6 8.08 -2.50 36.62
C ILE A 6 9.04 -2.62 35.43
N LYS A 7 10.34 -2.77 35.69
CA LYS A 7 11.36 -2.95 34.64
C LYS A 7 11.14 -4.24 33.85
N GLN A 8 10.87 -5.35 34.53
CA GLN A 8 10.58 -6.63 33.88
C GLN A 8 9.32 -6.55 33.00
N ILE A 9 8.26 -5.90 33.48
CA ILE A 9 7.02 -5.70 32.70
C ILE A 9 7.28 -4.79 31.48
N GLN A 10 8.15 -3.79 31.62
CA GLN A 10 8.54 -2.90 30.52
C GLN A 10 9.35 -3.63 29.44
N ASP A 11 10.23 -4.54 29.82
CA ASP A 11 11.03 -5.34 28.90
C ASP A 11 10.15 -6.38 28.19
N GLU A 12 9.25 -7.04 28.93
CA GLU A 12 8.24 -7.94 28.37
C GLU A 12 7.33 -7.23 27.34
N TYR A 13 6.88 -6.00 27.64
CA TYR A 13 6.12 -5.20 26.68
C TYR A 13 6.89 -4.92 25.37
N ARG A 14 8.21 -4.72 25.44
CA ARG A 14 9.04 -4.44 24.25
C ARG A 14 9.20 -5.68 23.37
N GLU A 15 9.21 -6.85 23.99
CA GLU A 15 9.33 -8.15 23.31
C GLU A 15 7.96 -8.70 22.86
N THR A 16 6.87 -8.18 23.42
CA THR A 16 5.51 -8.61 23.09
C THR A 16 5.15 -8.22 21.66
N SER A 17 4.88 -9.23 20.83
CA SER A 17 4.38 -9.07 19.48
C SER A 17 2.96 -8.48 19.47
N GLU A 18 2.58 -7.80 18.39
CA GLU A 18 1.34 -7.03 18.35
C GLU A 18 0.06 -7.87 18.56
N ASN A 19 0.07 -9.11 18.09
CA ASN A 19 -1.00 -10.09 18.30
C ASN A 19 -1.16 -10.53 19.76
N MET A 20 -0.12 -10.41 20.59
CA MET A 20 -0.12 -10.82 22.00
C MET A 20 -0.39 -9.65 22.96
N LEU A 21 -0.42 -8.41 22.47
CA LEU A 21 -0.72 -7.22 23.28
C LEU A 21 -2.06 -7.29 24.03
N PRO A 22 -3.16 -7.86 23.48
CA PRO A 22 -4.40 -8.03 24.25
C PRO A 22 -4.21 -8.88 25.51
N ALA A 23 -3.53 -10.02 25.38
CA ALA A 23 -3.25 -10.91 26.51
C ALA A 23 -2.33 -10.24 27.55
N PHE A 24 -1.31 -9.52 27.09
CA PHE A 24 -0.43 -8.72 27.97
C PHE A 24 -1.24 -7.68 28.76
N ILE A 25 -2.19 -6.98 28.12
CA ILE A 25 -3.03 -6.00 28.81
C ILE A 25 -3.88 -6.69 29.87
N GLU A 26 -4.55 -7.80 29.55
CA GLU A 26 -5.39 -8.54 30.50
C GLU A 26 -4.61 -9.00 31.74
N GLU A 27 -3.35 -9.41 31.57
CA GLU A 27 -2.48 -9.84 32.67
C GLU A 27 -2.18 -8.71 33.67
N TYR A 28 -1.90 -7.50 33.18
CA TYR A 28 -1.40 -6.40 34.02
C TYR A 28 -2.41 -5.27 34.26
N ILE A 29 -3.62 -5.29 33.68
CA ILE A 29 -4.60 -4.20 33.80
C ILE A 29 -5.06 -3.94 35.24
N ARG A 30 -5.00 -4.96 36.11
CA ARG A 30 -5.35 -4.84 37.54
C ARG A 30 -4.19 -4.38 38.41
N ASP A 31 -3.01 -4.15 37.84
CA ASP A 31 -1.84 -3.64 38.54
C ASP A 31 -1.98 -2.13 38.76
N GLY A 32 -2.16 -1.73 40.02
CA GLY A 32 -2.36 -0.34 40.41
C GLY A 32 -1.09 0.53 40.39
N ARG A 33 0.09 -0.03 40.10
CA ARG A 33 1.35 0.75 40.09
C ARG A 33 1.32 1.77 38.95
N PRO A 34 1.60 3.07 39.20
CA PRO A 34 1.55 4.12 38.16
C PRO A 34 2.41 3.81 36.93
N GLY A 35 3.58 3.18 37.14
CA GLY A 35 4.46 2.76 36.04
C GLY A 35 3.84 1.68 35.16
N VAL A 36 3.12 0.71 35.74
CA VAL A 36 2.45 -0.36 34.98
C VAL A 36 1.23 0.18 34.25
N SER A 37 0.44 1.04 34.90
CA SER A 37 -0.68 1.74 34.26
C SER A 37 -0.24 2.54 33.02
N LYS A 38 0.93 3.19 33.07
CA LYS A 38 1.53 3.87 31.91
C LYS A 38 1.87 2.90 30.77
N ILE A 39 2.46 1.74 31.08
CA ILE A 39 2.79 0.69 30.09
C ILE A 39 1.51 0.16 29.44
N ILE A 40 0.48 -0.14 30.23
CA ILE A 40 -0.82 -0.58 29.73
C ILE A 40 -1.46 0.46 28.81
N SER A 41 -1.41 1.75 29.18
CA SER A 41 -1.91 2.83 28.32
C SER A 41 -1.15 2.91 26.99
N GLN A 42 0.16 2.66 26.98
CA GLN A 42 0.95 2.60 25.75
C GLN A 42 0.54 1.39 24.88
N ALA A 43 0.36 0.21 25.48
CA ALA A 43 -0.09 -0.99 24.78
C ALA A 43 -1.48 -0.79 24.17
N GLN A 44 -2.44 -0.23 24.91
CA GLN A 44 -3.78 0.11 24.42
C GLN A 44 -3.74 1.08 23.25
N LYS A 45 -2.94 2.15 23.35
CA LYS A 45 -2.75 3.11 22.24
C LYS A 45 -2.15 2.43 21.00
N LYS A 46 -1.21 1.50 21.19
CA LYS A 46 -0.60 0.74 20.10
C LYS A 46 -1.64 -0.13 19.38
N ILE A 47 -2.47 -0.87 20.12
CA ILE A 47 -3.58 -1.65 19.56
C ILE A 47 -4.55 -0.75 18.79
N MET A 48 -4.99 0.35 19.40
CA MET A 48 -5.95 1.27 18.76
C MET A 48 -5.39 1.86 17.46
N LYS A 49 -4.10 2.23 17.46
CA LYS A 49 -3.43 2.73 16.25
C LYS A 49 -3.40 1.68 15.14
N LEU A 50 -3.10 0.42 15.47
CA LEU A 50 -3.09 -0.68 14.51
C LEU A 50 -4.50 -0.99 13.97
N GLN A 51 -5.51 -0.98 14.84
CA GLN A 51 -6.91 -1.17 14.43
C GLN A 51 -7.39 -0.06 13.48
N ASN A 52 -7.08 1.19 13.79
CA ASN A 52 -7.39 2.32 12.92
C ASN A 52 -6.69 2.19 11.56
N GLU A 53 -5.43 1.78 11.57
CA GLU A 53 -4.66 1.56 10.34
C GLU A 53 -5.24 0.42 9.50
N ARG A 54 -5.61 -0.70 10.14
CA ARG A 54 -6.29 -1.81 9.48
C ARG A 54 -7.62 -1.37 8.85
N ALA A 55 -8.43 -0.61 9.59
CA ALA A 55 -9.69 -0.08 9.06
C ALA A 55 -9.47 0.86 7.87
N ARG A 56 -8.43 1.70 7.92
CA ARG A 56 -8.05 2.59 6.82
C ARG A 56 -7.68 1.81 5.56
N VAL A 57 -6.79 0.82 5.67
CA VAL A 57 -6.36 0.00 4.51
C VAL A 57 -7.52 -0.81 3.95
N LEU A 58 -8.36 -1.40 4.81
CA LEU A 58 -9.55 -2.15 4.35
C LEU A 58 -10.54 -1.29 3.58
N LYS A 59 -10.60 0.02 3.87
CA LYS A 59 -11.40 0.98 3.12
C LYS A 59 -10.82 1.24 1.72
N MET A 60 -9.49 1.29 1.59
CA MET A 60 -8.84 1.46 0.28
C MET A 60 -9.13 0.27 -0.65
N THR A 61 -9.28 -0.94 -0.09
CA THR A 61 -9.61 -2.16 -0.86
C THR A 61 -11.06 -2.26 -1.36
N GLU A 62 -11.88 -1.20 -1.22
CA GLU A 62 -13.30 -1.22 -1.58
C GLU A 62 -13.51 -1.50 -3.08
N PHE A 63 -12.63 -1.00 -3.95
CA PHE A 63 -12.73 -1.22 -5.39
C PHE A 63 -12.41 -2.67 -5.76
N GLU A 64 -11.33 -3.23 -5.21
CA GLU A 64 -10.94 -4.62 -5.40
C GLU A 64 -12.04 -5.56 -4.92
N LYS A 65 -12.64 -5.29 -3.75
CA LYS A 65 -13.78 -6.06 -3.23
C LYS A 65 -15.01 -5.98 -4.12
N LYS A 66 -15.31 -4.78 -4.65
CA LYS A 66 -16.42 -4.59 -5.59
C LYS A 66 -16.26 -5.43 -6.87
N TYR A 67 -15.02 -5.70 -7.28
CA TYR A 67 -14.70 -6.52 -8.44
C TYR A 67 -14.10 -7.88 -8.07
N SER A 68 -14.43 -8.41 -6.89
CA SER A 68 -13.87 -9.68 -6.37
C SER A 68 -14.16 -10.92 -7.23
N ASP A 69 -15.13 -10.84 -8.15
CA ASP A 69 -15.40 -11.87 -9.16
C ASP A 69 -14.27 -12.03 -10.19
N TYR A 70 -13.40 -11.03 -10.35
CA TYR A 70 -12.22 -11.08 -11.19
C TYR A 70 -11.06 -11.71 -10.42
N GLU A 71 -10.21 -12.49 -11.08
CA GLU A 71 -9.09 -13.17 -10.41
C GLU A 71 -7.87 -12.26 -10.31
N TYR A 72 -7.48 -11.67 -11.44
CA TYR A 72 -6.33 -10.79 -11.52
C TYR A 72 -6.76 -9.33 -11.74
N ILE A 73 -6.85 -8.60 -10.64
CA ILE A 73 -7.09 -7.15 -10.64
C ILE A 73 -5.74 -6.44 -10.61
N CYS A 74 -5.49 -5.59 -11.60
CA CYS A 74 -4.26 -4.82 -11.70
C CYS A 74 -4.50 -3.35 -11.38
N GLY A 75 -3.75 -2.79 -10.44
CA GLY A 75 -3.67 -1.35 -10.20
C GLY A 75 -2.60 -0.72 -11.07
N ILE A 76 -2.90 0.44 -11.67
CA ILE A 76 -2.00 1.18 -12.55
C ILE A 76 -2.00 2.66 -12.17
N ASP A 77 -0.79 3.22 -12.04
CA ASP A 77 -0.55 4.64 -11.75
C ASP A 77 0.72 5.13 -12.47
N GLU A 78 0.82 6.45 -12.66
CA GLU A 78 1.95 7.10 -13.33
C GLU A 78 2.71 8.12 -12.48
N VAL A 79 3.98 8.31 -12.82
CA VAL A 79 4.81 9.42 -12.33
C VAL A 79 5.60 10.04 -13.48
N GLY A 80 6.05 11.28 -13.29
CA GLY A 80 6.86 11.98 -14.30
C GLY A 80 6.08 12.80 -15.33
N ARG A 81 4.78 13.05 -15.12
CA ARG A 81 3.95 13.91 -15.99
C ARG A 81 4.25 15.41 -15.88
N GLY A 82 4.59 15.88 -14.67
CA GLY A 82 4.79 17.31 -14.36
C GLY A 82 6.22 17.85 -14.42
N PRO A 83 7.29 17.06 -14.13
CA PRO A 83 8.66 17.54 -14.21
C PRO A 83 9.07 18.03 -15.61
N LEU A 84 10.00 19.00 -15.67
CA LEU A 84 10.55 19.54 -16.92
C LEU A 84 11.58 18.61 -17.60
N ALA A 85 12.11 17.64 -16.86
CA ALA A 85 13.13 16.71 -17.34
C ALA A 85 12.89 15.32 -16.74
N GLY A 86 13.34 14.31 -17.46
CA GLY A 86 13.18 12.90 -17.09
C GLY A 86 12.06 12.20 -17.85
N PRO A 87 12.02 10.87 -17.81
CA PRO A 87 10.99 10.08 -18.48
C PRO A 87 9.65 10.16 -17.75
N THR A 88 8.60 9.74 -18.42
CA THR A 88 7.35 9.33 -17.78
C THR A 88 7.39 7.83 -17.52
N VAL A 89 6.93 7.43 -16.35
CA VAL A 89 6.97 6.04 -15.88
C VAL A 89 5.58 5.64 -15.39
N ALA A 90 5.14 4.43 -15.74
CA ALA A 90 3.93 3.83 -15.21
C ALA A 90 4.26 2.49 -14.53
N GLY A 91 3.66 2.25 -13.37
CA GLY A 91 3.74 0.98 -12.66
C GLY A 91 2.42 0.22 -12.80
N ALA A 92 2.51 -1.09 -13.02
CA ALA A 92 1.35 -2.00 -13.00
C ALA A 92 1.60 -3.09 -11.96
N VAL A 93 0.65 -3.30 -11.04
CA VAL A 93 0.79 -4.25 -9.93
C VAL A 93 -0.47 -5.09 -9.77
N ILE A 94 -0.30 -6.40 -9.64
CA ILE A 94 -1.35 -7.36 -9.28
C ILE A 94 -1.00 -7.92 -7.90
N LEU A 95 -1.88 -7.71 -6.93
CA LEU A 95 -1.76 -8.25 -5.58
C LEU A 95 -2.67 -9.47 -5.40
N PRO A 96 -2.32 -10.41 -4.51
CA PRO A 96 -3.24 -11.48 -4.10
C PRO A 96 -4.55 -10.94 -3.56
N LYS A 97 -5.63 -11.71 -3.75
CA LYS A 97 -6.91 -11.44 -3.09
C LYS A 97 -6.70 -11.33 -1.58
N ASP A 98 -7.38 -10.37 -0.98
CA ASP A 98 -7.30 -10.05 0.46
C ASP A 98 -5.89 -9.70 0.97
N CYS A 99 -4.94 -9.37 0.09
CA CYS A 99 -3.62 -8.87 0.49
C CYS A 99 -3.76 -7.55 1.26
N ILE A 100 -3.19 -7.51 2.46
CA ILE A 100 -3.11 -6.30 3.28
C ILE A 100 -1.65 -5.87 3.37
N ILE A 101 -1.41 -4.63 2.93
CA ILE A 101 -0.13 -3.94 3.06
C ILE A 101 -0.37 -2.74 3.95
N TYR A 102 0.16 -2.78 5.17
CA TYR A 102 -0.08 -1.73 6.14
C TYR A 102 0.67 -0.45 5.76
N TYR A 103 0.05 0.69 6.07
CA TYR A 103 0.60 2.02 5.84
C TYR A 103 0.77 2.42 4.36
N ILE A 104 0.26 1.62 3.42
CA ILE A 104 0.17 2.00 2.02
C ILE A 104 -0.73 3.24 1.86
N ASN A 105 -0.28 4.21 1.08
CA ASN A 105 -0.94 5.51 0.91
C ASN A 105 -0.35 6.19 -0.33
N ASP A 106 -0.94 7.32 -0.74
CA ASP A 106 -0.34 8.24 -1.71
C ASP A 106 1.15 8.44 -1.41
N SER A 107 1.98 8.11 -2.40
CA SER A 107 3.45 8.14 -2.28
C SER A 107 3.98 9.51 -1.85
N LYS A 108 3.26 10.60 -2.15
CA LYS A 108 3.62 11.98 -1.76
C LYS A 108 3.47 12.22 -0.27
N LYS A 109 2.67 11.41 0.44
CA LYS A 109 2.46 11.48 1.90
C LYS A 109 3.43 10.60 2.68
N LEU A 110 4.25 9.80 2.01
CA LEU A 110 5.17 8.86 2.62
C LEU A 110 6.60 9.42 2.64
N SER A 111 7.34 9.11 3.71
CA SER A 111 8.78 9.37 3.72
C SER A 111 9.49 8.44 2.74
N GLU A 112 10.67 8.84 2.26
CA GLU A 112 11.52 8.00 1.40
C GLU A 112 11.78 6.62 2.02
N LYS A 113 12.23 6.59 3.28
CA LYS A 113 12.43 5.33 4.01
C LYS A 113 11.18 4.45 4.01
N ARG A 114 9.99 5.03 4.20
CA ARG A 114 8.73 4.26 4.21
C ARG A 114 8.36 3.75 2.83
N ARG A 115 8.68 4.50 1.77
CA ARG A 115 8.48 4.05 0.38
C ARG A 115 9.37 2.86 0.04
N GLU A 116 10.64 2.87 0.45
CA GLU A 116 11.54 1.72 0.27
C GLU A 116 11.03 0.48 1.01
N GLU A 117 10.63 0.62 2.29
CA GLU A 117 10.04 -0.49 3.07
C GLU A 117 8.78 -1.06 2.40
N LEU A 118 7.92 -0.20 1.86
CA LEU A 118 6.70 -0.60 1.16
C LEU A 118 7.00 -1.20 -0.21
N TYR A 119 8.02 -0.72 -0.91
CA TYR A 119 8.47 -1.28 -2.18
C TYR A 119 8.84 -2.76 -1.98
N ASP A 120 9.71 -3.05 -1.02
CA ASP A 120 10.11 -4.42 -0.70
C ASP A 120 8.89 -5.28 -0.33
N GLU A 121 7.98 -4.76 0.50
CA GLU A 121 6.76 -5.48 0.90
C GLU A 121 5.80 -5.74 -0.27
N ILE A 122 5.64 -4.79 -1.19
CA ILE A 122 4.82 -4.95 -2.40
C ILE A 122 5.46 -5.99 -3.31
N MET A 123 6.76 -5.91 -3.56
CA MET A 123 7.48 -6.82 -4.45
C MET A 123 7.48 -8.27 -3.93
N ASP A 124 7.57 -8.47 -2.61
CA ASP A 124 7.49 -9.80 -1.98
C ASP A 124 6.09 -10.43 -2.11
N LYS A 125 5.04 -9.60 -2.02
CA LYS A 125 3.66 -10.07 -2.01
C LYS A 125 2.99 -10.10 -3.38
N ALA A 126 3.47 -9.32 -4.34
CA ALA A 126 2.81 -9.18 -5.64
C ALA A 126 2.81 -10.49 -6.43
N ILE A 127 1.69 -10.76 -7.09
CA ILE A 127 1.58 -11.87 -8.07
C ILE A 127 2.38 -11.51 -9.31
N ALA A 128 2.25 -10.26 -9.78
CA ALA A 128 3.00 -9.74 -10.89
C ALA A 128 3.14 -8.22 -10.74
N CYS A 129 4.27 -7.71 -11.19
CA CYS A 129 4.54 -6.28 -11.25
C CYS A 129 5.40 -5.97 -12.47
N SER A 130 5.20 -4.80 -13.05
CA SER A 130 5.98 -4.37 -14.20
C SER A 130 6.04 -2.85 -14.29
N VAL A 131 6.97 -2.35 -15.10
CA VAL A 131 7.19 -0.92 -15.30
C VAL A 131 7.29 -0.62 -16.80
N GLY A 132 6.53 0.38 -17.22
CA GLY A 132 6.63 1.02 -18.54
C GLY A 132 7.35 2.35 -18.43
N ILE A 133 8.23 2.65 -19.37
CA ILE A 133 9.07 3.85 -19.34
C ILE A 133 9.07 4.47 -20.74
N VAL A 134 8.67 5.73 -20.82
CA VAL A 134 8.73 6.51 -22.06
C VAL A 134 9.72 7.65 -21.88
N GLY A 135 10.77 7.64 -22.69
CA GLY A 135 11.88 8.59 -22.64
C GLY A 135 11.50 9.97 -23.19
N VAL A 136 12.33 10.96 -22.86
CA VAL A 136 12.15 12.36 -23.27
C VAL A 136 12.08 12.52 -24.80
N GLU A 137 12.85 11.74 -25.55
CA GLU A 137 12.84 11.78 -27.01
C GLU A 137 11.45 11.43 -27.58
N SER A 138 10.84 10.34 -27.11
CA SER A 138 9.48 9.94 -27.49
C SER A 138 8.42 10.96 -27.05
N ILE A 139 8.57 11.53 -25.84
CA ILE A 139 7.68 12.59 -25.35
C ILE A 139 7.69 13.78 -26.31
N ASN A 140 8.87 14.26 -26.66
CA ASN A 140 9.05 15.41 -27.55
C ASN A 140 8.58 15.14 -28.98
N GLN A 141 8.63 13.90 -29.47
CA GLN A 141 8.10 13.56 -30.80
C GLN A 141 6.58 13.70 -30.89
N THR A 142 5.88 13.48 -29.79
CA THR A 142 4.40 13.53 -29.75
C THR A 142 3.85 14.90 -29.39
N ASP A 143 4.68 15.80 -28.86
CA ASP A 143 4.30 17.09 -28.24
C ASP A 143 3.12 16.97 -27.22
N ASN A 144 2.86 15.75 -26.70
CA ASN A 144 1.71 15.47 -25.86
C ASN A 144 2.04 14.42 -24.80
N ILE A 145 2.30 14.91 -23.58
CA ILE A 145 2.62 14.07 -22.43
C ILE A 145 1.56 13.01 -22.13
N SER A 146 0.28 13.26 -22.44
CA SER A 146 -0.80 12.30 -22.16
C SER A 146 -0.68 11.05 -23.04
N LEU A 147 -0.20 11.21 -24.28
CA LEU A 147 0.07 10.06 -25.16
C LEU A 147 1.22 9.22 -24.62
N SER A 148 2.27 9.88 -24.12
CA SER A 148 3.42 9.20 -23.49
C SER A 148 3.04 8.49 -22.19
N VAL A 149 2.16 9.07 -21.38
CA VAL A 149 1.59 8.39 -20.19
C VAL A 149 0.83 7.14 -20.60
N HIS A 150 -0.07 7.23 -21.59
CA HIS A 150 -0.81 6.06 -22.08
C HIS A 150 0.13 4.98 -22.65
N GLU A 151 1.18 5.38 -23.35
CA GLU A 151 2.19 4.45 -23.85
C GLU A 151 2.97 3.78 -22.71
N ALA A 152 3.38 4.53 -21.69
CA ALA A 152 4.02 3.95 -20.50
C ALA A 152 3.09 2.95 -19.81
N MET A 153 1.81 3.28 -19.64
CA MET A 153 0.83 2.37 -19.05
C MET A 153 0.64 1.09 -19.88
N ARG A 154 0.55 1.20 -21.22
CA ARG A 154 0.50 0.03 -22.12
C ARG A 154 1.75 -0.83 -21.99
N GLN A 155 2.93 -0.23 -22.03
CA GLN A 155 4.19 -0.96 -21.84
C GLN A 155 4.25 -1.66 -20.48
N ALA A 156 3.70 -1.07 -19.41
CA ALA A 156 3.62 -1.74 -18.11
C ALA A 156 2.69 -2.96 -18.22
N ILE A 157 1.46 -2.79 -18.71
CA ILE A 157 0.49 -3.89 -18.87
C ILE A 157 1.08 -5.04 -19.71
N ASP A 158 1.71 -4.74 -20.84
CA ASP A 158 2.23 -5.73 -21.78
C ASP A 158 3.43 -6.53 -21.21
N LYS A 159 4.14 -5.97 -20.22
CA LYS A 159 5.27 -6.61 -19.55
C LYS A 159 4.87 -7.42 -18.31
N LEU A 160 3.59 -7.46 -17.93
CA LEU A 160 3.15 -8.29 -16.81
C LEU A 160 3.25 -9.77 -17.19
N ASP A 161 3.90 -10.56 -16.35
CA ASP A 161 3.98 -12.01 -16.51
C ASP A 161 2.61 -12.70 -16.35
N VAL A 162 1.68 -12.05 -15.66
CA VAL A 162 0.29 -12.49 -15.48
C VAL A 162 -0.65 -11.50 -16.15
N LYS A 163 -1.50 -12.00 -17.05
CA LYS A 163 -2.49 -11.18 -17.75
C LYS A 163 -3.61 -10.78 -16.79
N PRO A 164 -3.89 -9.47 -16.61
CA PRO A 164 -5.00 -9.03 -15.76
C PRO A 164 -6.35 -9.21 -16.44
N ASP A 165 -7.38 -9.46 -15.63
CA ASP A 165 -8.77 -9.52 -16.06
C ASP A 165 -9.44 -8.14 -15.99
N LEU A 166 -8.99 -7.29 -15.06
CA LEU A 166 -9.52 -5.95 -14.81
C LEU A 166 -8.39 -4.99 -14.42
N LEU A 167 -8.45 -3.78 -14.94
CA LEU A 167 -7.54 -2.68 -14.62
C LEU A 167 -8.25 -1.64 -13.76
N LEU A 168 -7.67 -1.31 -12.62
CA LEU A 168 -7.99 -0.15 -11.80
C LEU A 168 -6.97 0.95 -12.16
N VAL A 169 -7.43 2.05 -12.74
CA VAL A 169 -6.56 3.10 -13.28
C VAL A 169 -6.91 4.42 -12.62
N ASP A 170 -5.91 5.20 -12.19
CA ASP A 170 -6.16 6.52 -11.61
C ASP A 170 -6.57 7.52 -12.70
N ALA A 171 -7.82 7.99 -12.62
CA ALA A 171 -8.39 9.12 -13.36
C ALA A 171 -8.29 9.12 -14.91
N VAL A 172 -7.81 8.06 -15.58
CA VAL A 172 -7.70 8.00 -17.05
C VAL A 172 -8.18 6.67 -17.65
N LYS A 173 -8.51 6.71 -18.95
CA LYS A 173 -8.77 5.52 -19.76
C LYS A 173 -7.62 5.36 -20.74
N ILE A 174 -6.96 4.21 -20.68
CA ILE A 174 -5.83 3.83 -21.53
C ILE A 174 -6.38 3.40 -22.90
N PRO A 175 -6.10 4.14 -23.99
CA PRO A 175 -6.51 3.76 -25.34
C PRO A 175 -5.83 2.46 -25.78
N GLU A 176 -6.46 1.74 -26.71
CA GLU A 176 -5.94 0.50 -27.34
C GLU A 176 -5.84 -0.73 -26.41
N VAL A 177 -6.16 -0.57 -25.12
CA VAL A 177 -6.26 -1.69 -24.17
C VAL A 177 -7.68 -2.23 -24.16
N THR A 178 -7.82 -3.52 -24.49
CA THR A 178 -9.11 -4.23 -24.55
C THR A 178 -9.57 -4.80 -23.22
N ILE A 179 -8.66 -4.91 -22.25
CA ILE A 179 -8.96 -5.34 -20.88
C ILE A 179 -9.93 -4.35 -20.25
N LYS A 180 -10.85 -4.83 -19.42
CA LYS A 180 -11.84 -3.98 -18.76
C LYS A 180 -11.12 -2.97 -17.85
N GLN A 181 -11.41 -1.69 -18.04
CA GLN A 181 -10.81 -0.59 -17.28
C GLN A 181 -11.87 0.07 -16.40
N VAL A 182 -11.53 0.28 -15.13
CA VAL A 182 -12.33 1.01 -14.17
C VAL A 182 -11.52 2.22 -13.73
N PRO A 183 -11.88 3.43 -14.18
CA PRO A 183 -11.24 4.64 -13.70
C PRO A 183 -11.68 4.89 -12.26
N ILE A 184 -10.71 5.15 -11.38
CA ILE A 184 -10.96 5.56 -9.99
C ILE A 184 -10.61 7.05 -9.89
N ILE A 185 -11.49 7.84 -9.29
CA ILE A 185 -11.18 9.24 -8.96
C ILE A 185 -10.49 9.23 -7.61
N LYS A 186 -9.20 9.58 -7.56
CA LYS A 186 -8.33 9.51 -6.36
C LYS A 186 -8.09 8.07 -5.91
N GLY A 187 -7.61 7.22 -6.81
CA GLY A 187 -7.31 5.81 -6.48
C GLY A 187 -6.20 5.63 -5.45
N ASP A 188 -5.38 6.66 -5.23
CA ASP A 188 -4.24 6.70 -4.32
C ASP A 188 -4.59 7.07 -2.85
N ALA A 189 -5.85 7.45 -2.55
CA ALA A 189 -6.23 8.10 -1.29
C ALA A 189 -7.39 7.45 -0.50
#